data_AF-A0A0M8RM41-F1
#
_entry.id   AF-A0A0M8RM41-F1
#
_cell.length_a   1.000
_cell.length_b   1.000
_cell.length_c   1.000
_cell.angle_alpha   90.00
_cell.angle_beta   90.00
_cell.angle_gamma   90.00
#
_symmetry.space_group_name_H-M   'P 1'
#
loop_
_entity.id
_entity.type
_entity.pdbx_description
1 polymer ?
#
loop_
_entity_poly.entity_id
_entity_poly.type
_entity_poly.pdbx_seq_one_letter_code
_entity_poly.pdbx_strand_id
1 'polypeptide(L)'
;MTSSRSLLSRRAVLGMAAALAPLAGCAKDRAPESAPPSGSPSPASTGNDRHPRLAALERKYDARLGVYALATGTGATVTHRADERFAFCSTFKGLAAAAVLHRHPLSYVNTVVTYTEADLMKHSPVTRKHVATGMTIRQLCDAAIRFSDGTAGNLLLREIGGPGELTAFTRGLGDTVTRMDRIEPAITEATPGDPRDTTSPRAFGTDYRKVVLGDALAADKRAFLRDLMERNMTGARRIRAAVPRGWTVADKTGTGDYGTLNDIAVVWPAKSAPPLLISIMSSKSTKDAAYDQTLIADAAAYVVDTLG
;
A
#
# COMPACT_ATOMS: atom_id res chain seq x y z
N MET A 1 37.85 -18.17 38.56
CA MET A 1 39.29 -18.15 38.22
C MET A 1 39.55 -19.45 37.47
N THR A 2 40.04 -19.56 36.24
CA THR A 2 40.63 -18.69 35.21
C THR A 2 40.57 -19.58 33.95
N SER A 3 40.10 -19.08 32.80
CA SER A 3 40.96 -18.64 31.67
C SER A 3 41.90 -19.75 31.15
N SER A 4 42.14 -19.99 29.85
CA SER A 4 42.12 -19.07 28.71
C SER A 4 42.42 -19.84 27.41
N ARG A 5 41.73 -19.46 26.32
CA ARG A 5 42.22 -19.12 24.95
C ARG A 5 43.59 -19.68 24.51
N SER A 6 43.70 -20.37 23.37
CA SER A 6 43.84 -19.85 21.97
C SER A 6 45.28 -19.95 21.44
N LEU A 7 45.46 -20.43 20.20
CA LEU A 7 46.05 -19.70 19.06
C LEU A 7 46.59 -20.66 17.96
N LEU A 8 46.32 -20.27 16.71
CA LEU A 8 46.82 -20.84 15.46
C LEU A 8 48.34 -20.65 15.27
N SER A 9 48.99 -21.44 14.40
CA SER A 9 49.65 -20.95 13.16
C SER A 9 50.63 -21.94 12.48
N ARG A 10 50.41 -22.13 11.16
CA ARG A 10 51.30 -22.25 9.98
C ARG A 10 52.76 -22.79 10.07
N ARG A 11 53.07 -23.76 9.19
CA ARG A 11 54.24 -23.85 8.25
C ARG A 11 54.21 -25.25 7.57
N ALA A 12 53.82 -25.43 6.30
CA ALA A 12 54.56 -25.25 5.03
C ALA A 12 55.78 -26.18 4.86
N VAL A 13 55.69 -27.21 3.99
CA VAL A 13 56.83 -27.83 3.27
C VAL A 13 56.37 -28.39 1.90
N LEU A 14 57.12 -28.04 0.84
CA LEU A 14 57.14 -28.53 -0.56
C LEU A 14 57.29 -30.07 -0.63
N GLY A 15 56.98 -30.84 -1.66
CA GLY A 15 56.77 -30.64 -3.10
C GLY A 15 57.30 -31.91 -3.81
N MET A 16 56.66 -32.40 -4.86
CA MET A 16 57.33 -33.18 -5.92
C MET A 16 56.43 -33.28 -7.16
N ALA A 17 56.93 -32.73 -8.26
CA ALA A 17 56.35 -32.87 -9.60
C ALA A 17 56.94 -34.12 -10.27
N ALA A 18 56.09 -34.88 -10.96
CA ALA A 18 56.52 -35.87 -11.95
C ALA A 18 55.66 -35.69 -13.21
N ALA A 19 56.36 -35.50 -14.33
CA ALA A 19 55.85 -35.20 -15.64
C ALA A 19 55.33 -36.44 -16.36
N LEU A 20 54.24 -36.28 -17.12
CA LEU A 20 53.87 -37.17 -18.23
C LEU A 20 53.43 -36.31 -19.42
N ALA A 21 54.10 -36.51 -20.55
CA ALA A 21 53.86 -35.87 -21.84
C ALA A 21 52.68 -36.52 -22.59
N PRO A 22 52.08 -35.84 -23.58
CA PRO A 22 50.74 -36.15 -24.10
C PRO A 22 50.77 -37.08 -25.32
N LEU A 23 49.72 -37.91 -25.45
CA LEU A 23 49.36 -38.55 -26.72
C LEU A 23 48.41 -37.61 -27.48
N ALA A 24 48.84 -37.19 -28.67
CA ALA A 24 48.07 -36.39 -29.61
C ALA A 24 46.97 -37.23 -30.26
N GLY A 25 45.71 -36.86 -30.01
CA GLY A 25 44.54 -37.33 -30.75
C GLY A 25 43.85 -36.14 -31.41
N CYS A 26 43.86 -36.09 -32.74
CA CYS A 26 43.17 -35.06 -33.51
C CYS A 26 41.65 -35.25 -33.41
N ALA A 27 40.97 -34.36 -32.69
CA ALA A 27 39.53 -34.17 -32.82
C ALA A 27 39.25 -32.66 -32.93
N LYS A 28 38.50 -32.28 -33.97
CA LYS A 28 38.16 -30.90 -34.32
C LYS A 28 37.52 -30.16 -33.16
N ASP A 29 38.07 -29.00 -32.83
CA ASP A 29 37.50 -28.03 -31.91
C ASP A 29 36.09 -27.63 -32.35
N ARG A 30 35.10 -27.90 -31.48
CA ARG A 30 33.81 -27.23 -31.50
C ARG A 30 33.61 -26.65 -30.11
N ALA A 31 33.70 -25.32 -30.03
CA ALA A 31 33.47 -24.56 -28.80
C ALA A 31 32.10 -24.93 -28.18
N PRO A 32 31.98 -24.96 -26.84
CA PRO A 32 30.68 -25.13 -26.20
C PRO A 32 29.84 -23.87 -26.44
N GLU A 33 28.79 -24.02 -27.25
CA GLU A 33 27.75 -23.04 -27.46
C GLU A 33 26.96 -22.88 -26.15
N SER A 34 27.12 -21.75 -25.49
CA SER A 34 26.38 -21.40 -24.27
C SER A 34 24.90 -21.28 -24.62
N ALA A 35 24.09 -22.19 -24.08
CA ALA A 35 22.63 -22.11 -24.15
C ALA A 35 22.16 -20.76 -23.61
N PRO A 36 21.25 -20.05 -24.31
CA PRO A 36 20.70 -18.81 -23.79
C PRO A 36 19.92 -19.09 -22.49
N PRO A 37 20.01 -18.22 -21.47
CA PRO A 37 19.20 -18.38 -20.29
C PRO A 37 17.72 -18.28 -20.71
N SER A 38 16.95 -19.32 -20.38
CA SER A 38 15.49 -19.29 -20.43
C SER A 38 14.98 -18.22 -19.49
N GLY A 39 14.87 -16.99 -20.00
CA GLY A 39 14.15 -15.92 -19.33
C GLY A 39 12.70 -16.35 -19.21
N SER A 40 12.25 -16.60 -17.97
CA SER A 40 10.82 -16.63 -17.67
C SER A 40 10.19 -15.38 -18.29
N PRO A 41 9.10 -15.49 -19.07
CA PRO A 41 8.44 -14.32 -19.59
C PRO A 41 7.94 -13.52 -18.39
N SER A 42 8.59 -12.39 -18.13
CA SER A 42 7.96 -11.29 -17.40
C SER A 42 6.67 -11.01 -18.16
N PRO A 43 5.48 -10.98 -17.52
CA PRO A 43 4.27 -10.65 -18.23
C PRO A 43 4.38 -9.18 -18.65
N ALA A 44 4.84 -8.97 -19.89
CA ALA A 44 4.61 -7.73 -20.60
C ALA A 44 3.08 -7.53 -20.60
N SER A 45 2.63 -6.45 -19.98
CA SER A 45 1.23 -6.03 -19.94
C SER A 45 0.74 -5.78 -21.36
N THR A 46 0.22 -6.84 -21.96
CA THR A 46 -0.29 -6.86 -23.32
C THR A 46 -1.81 -6.94 -23.23
N GLY A 47 -2.46 -5.79 -23.35
CA GLY A 47 -3.91 -5.70 -23.42
C GLY A 47 -4.42 -4.45 -22.73
N ASN A 48 -4.63 -3.41 -23.54
CA ASN A 48 -5.29 -2.13 -23.27
C ASN A 48 -6.20 -2.10 -22.01
N ASP A 49 -5.63 -1.91 -20.80
CA ASP A 49 -6.37 -1.74 -19.52
C ASP A 49 -6.99 -0.33 -19.46
N ARG A 50 -7.77 -0.02 -20.51
CA ARG A 50 -8.30 1.30 -20.82
C ARG A 50 -9.79 1.20 -21.01
N HIS A 51 -10.50 1.25 -19.89
CA HIS A 51 -11.94 1.33 -19.89
C HIS A 51 -12.45 2.65 -20.53
N PRO A 52 -13.27 2.61 -21.61
CA PRO A 52 -13.66 3.83 -22.35
C PRO A 52 -14.39 4.89 -21.52
N ARG A 53 -15.30 4.46 -20.62
CA ARG A 53 -16.03 5.38 -19.72
C ARG A 53 -15.10 6.06 -18.71
N LEU A 54 -14.10 5.35 -18.19
CA LEU A 54 -13.15 5.90 -17.21
C LEU A 54 -12.13 6.81 -17.90
N ALA A 55 -11.71 6.47 -19.13
CA ALA A 55 -10.91 7.36 -19.97
C ALA A 55 -11.65 8.67 -20.34
N ALA A 56 -12.98 8.66 -20.41
CA ALA A 56 -13.75 9.89 -20.58
C ALA A 56 -13.72 10.79 -19.35
N LEU A 57 -13.66 10.21 -18.14
CA LEU A 57 -13.47 10.96 -16.90
C LEU A 57 -12.06 11.59 -16.85
N GLU A 58 -11.01 10.88 -17.30
CA GLU A 58 -9.66 11.47 -17.41
C GLU A 58 -9.68 12.77 -18.22
N ARG A 59 -10.38 12.78 -19.37
CA ARG A 59 -10.55 13.97 -20.21
C ARG A 59 -11.41 15.05 -19.56
N LYS A 60 -12.53 14.68 -18.93
CA LYS A 60 -13.45 15.62 -18.29
C LYS A 60 -12.78 16.40 -17.15
N TYR A 61 -11.95 15.72 -16.36
CA TYR A 61 -11.36 16.28 -15.15
C TYR A 61 -9.90 16.74 -15.32
N ASP A 62 -9.33 16.58 -16.52
CA ASP A 62 -7.92 16.80 -16.82
C ASP A 62 -7.01 16.13 -15.78
N ALA A 63 -7.20 14.82 -15.61
CA ALA A 63 -6.54 14.02 -14.59
C ALA A 63 -6.21 12.62 -15.11
N ARG A 64 -5.09 12.06 -14.60
CA ARG A 64 -4.79 10.63 -14.73
C ARG A 64 -5.61 9.87 -13.68
N LEU A 65 -6.34 8.84 -14.11
CA LEU A 65 -7.22 8.04 -13.25
C LEU A 65 -6.80 6.58 -13.26
N GLY A 66 -6.67 5.98 -12.07
CA GLY A 66 -6.48 4.55 -11.88
C GLY A 66 -7.65 3.95 -11.11
N VAL A 67 -8.21 2.85 -11.60
CA VAL A 67 -9.35 2.15 -10.99
C VAL A 67 -9.08 0.66 -10.97
N TYR A 68 -9.28 0.06 -9.81
CA TYR A 68 -9.47 -1.38 -9.66
C TYR A 68 -10.67 -1.62 -8.75
N ALA A 69 -11.66 -2.33 -9.27
CA ALA A 69 -12.79 -2.78 -8.48
C ALA A 69 -13.05 -4.27 -8.67
N LEU A 70 -13.55 -4.93 -7.64
CA LEU A 70 -13.80 -6.36 -7.59
C LEU A 70 -15.11 -6.64 -6.84
N ALA A 71 -16.04 -7.32 -7.52
CA ALA A 71 -17.19 -7.95 -6.87
C ALA A 71 -16.73 -9.25 -6.21
N THR A 72 -16.66 -9.28 -4.88
CA THR A 72 -16.02 -10.40 -4.17
C THR A 72 -16.77 -11.72 -4.26
N GLY A 73 -18.07 -11.68 -4.56
CA GLY A 73 -18.93 -12.85 -4.74
C GLY A 73 -18.76 -13.56 -6.07
N THR A 74 -18.52 -12.81 -7.15
CA THR A 74 -18.49 -13.34 -8.53
C THR A 74 -17.09 -13.33 -9.13
N GLY A 75 -16.17 -12.54 -8.59
CA GLY A 75 -14.85 -12.33 -9.17
C GLY A 75 -14.84 -11.32 -10.33
N ALA A 76 -16.00 -10.73 -10.68
CA ALA A 76 -16.08 -9.72 -11.74
C ALA A 76 -15.27 -8.47 -11.35
N THR A 77 -14.61 -7.86 -12.33
CA THR A 77 -13.74 -6.69 -12.10
C THR A 77 -14.04 -5.54 -13.06
N VAL A 78 -13.76 -4.32 -12.60
CA VAL A 78 -13.63 -3.12 -13.44
C VAL A 78 -12.22 -2.60 -13.26
N THR A 79 -11.49 -2.44 -14.37
CA THR A 79 -10.08 -2.03 -14.36
C THR A 79 -9.82 -0.88 -15.33
N HIS A 80 -8.98 0.06 -14.92
CA HIS A 80 -8.46 1.12 -15.76
C HIS A 80 -7.14 1.61 -15.18
N ARG A 81 -6.02 1.44 -15.89
CA ARG A 81 -4.67 1.68 -15.33
C ARG A 81 -4.46 1.05 -13.96
N ALA A 82 -5.07 -0.11 -13.73
CA ALA A 82 -5.14 -0.76 -12.42
C ALA A 82 -3.76 -1.12 -11.86
N ASP A 83 -2.76 -1.23 -12.74
CA ASP A 83 -1.39 -1.62 -12.43
C ASP A 83 -0.38 -0.47 -12.61
N GLU A 84 -0.82 0.73 -13.00
CA GLU A 84 0.04 1.92 -13.05
C GLU A 84 0.26 2.51 -11.63
N ARG A 85 1.40 3.19 -11.44
CA ARG A 85 1.75 3.78 -10.14
C ARG A 85 1.08 5.12 -9.86
N PHE A 86 0.61 5.28 -8.63
CA PHE A 86 0.09 6.52 -8.07
C PHE A 86 0.65 6.69 -6.65
N ALA A 87 0.93 7.94 -6.26
CA ALA A 87 1.24 8.26 -4.88
C ALA A 87 0.01 7.97 -4.02
N PHE A 88 0.16 7.20 -2.95
CA PHE A 88 -1.00 6.79 -2.13
C PHE A 88 -1.40 7.83 -1.09
N CYS A 89 -0.49 8.75 -0.71
CA CYS A 89 -0.73 9.80 0.28
C CYS A 89 -1.38 9.20 1.55
N SER A 90 -2.30 9.89 2.22
CA SER A 90 -2.91 9.42 3.48
C SER A 90 -3.66 8.07 3.43
N THR A 91 -3.83 7.43 2.27
CA THR A 91 -4.41 6.08 2.22
C THR A 91 -3.51 5.03 2.89
N PHE A 92 -2.22 5.32 3.16
CA PHE A 92 -1.37 4.42 3.96
C PHE A 92 -1.86 4.22 5.40
N LYS A 93 -2.58 5.18 5.97
CA LYS A 93 -2.92 5.20 7.41
C LYS A 93 -3.81 4.03 7.84
N GLY A 94 -4.67 3.53 6.93
CA GLY A 94 -5.44 2.31 7.19
C GLY A 94 -4.55 1.08 7.27
N LEU A 95 -3.55 0.96 6.37
CA LEU A 95 -2.59 -0.15 6.41
C LEU A 95 -1.59 -0.03 7.56
N ALA A 96 -1.19 1.18 7.97
CA ALA A 96 -0.34 1.38 9.14
C ALA A 96 -1.06 0.90 10.41
N ALA A 97 -2.34 1.26 10.59
CA ALA A 97 -3.15 0.73 11.68
C ALA A 97 -3.30 -0.81 11.59
N ALA A 98 -3.54 -1.35 10.39
CA ALA A 98 -3.59 -2.80 10.19
C ALA A 98 -2.26 -3.49 10.57
N ALA A 99 -1.11 -2.91 10.22
CA ALA A 99 0.20 -3.44 10.53
C ALA A 99 0.46 -3.46 12.05
N VAL A 100 0.08 -2.40 12.78
CA VAL A 100 0.12 -2.39 14.26
C VAL A 100 -0.75 -3.51 14.83
N LEU A 101 -1.98 -3.65 14.35
CA LEU A 101 -2.89 -4.71 14.79
C LEU A 101 -2.38 -6.11 14.46
N HIS A 102 -1.71 -6.27 13.32
CA HIS A 102 -1.12 -7.55 12.92
C HIS A 102 0.02 -7.95 13.88
N ARG A 103 0.91 -7.01 14.21
CA ARG A 103 2.12 -7.25 15.02
C ARG A 103 1.85 -7.50 16.51
N HIS A 104 0.74 -7.00 17.05
CA HIS A 104 0.48 -6.99 18.49
C HIS A 104 -0.86 -7.65 18.87
N PRO A 105 -1.03 -8.21 20.09
CA PRO A 105 -2.36 -8.62 20.56
C PRO A 105 -3.32 -7.41 20.62
N LEU A 106 -4.63 -7.64 20.52
CA LEU A 106 -5.61 -6.54 20.51
C LEU A 106 -5.53 -5.67 21.79
N SER A 107 -5.14 -6.24 22.94
CA SER A 107 -4.91 -5.49 24.18
C SER A 107 -3.90 -4.35 24.06
N TYR A 108 -2.97 -4.44 23.11
CA TYR A 108 -1.96 -3.41 22.85
C TYR A 108 -2.56 -2.07 22.40
N VAL A 109 -3.80 -2.07 21.89
CA VAL A 109 -4.48 -0.81 21.53
C VAL A 109 -4.70 0.12 22.74
N ASN A 110 -4.55 -0.39 23.97
CA ASN A 110 -4.67 0.38 25.20
C ASN A 110 -3.34 1.00 25.68
N THR A 111 -2.22 0.68 25.03
CA THR A 111 -0.91 1.26 25.32
C THR A 111 -0.92 2.75 25.00
N VAL A 112 -0.46 3.59 25.92
CA VAL A 112 -0.31 5.04 25.73
C VAL A 112 1.01 5.35 25.04
N VAL A 113 0.95 6.14 23.98
CA VAL A 113 2.09 6.71 23.27
C VAL A 113 2.18 8.19 23.63
N THR A 114 3.33 8.59 24.15
CA THR A 114 3.66 10.00 24.39
C THR A 114 4.42 10.59 23.20
N TYR A 115 4.22 11.88 22.98
CA TYR A 115 4.82 12.65 21.90
C TYR A 115 4.84 14.13 22.29
N THR A 116 5.61 14.91 21.57
CA THR A 116 5.89 16.33 21.88
C THR A 116 5.27 17.24 20.84
N GLU A 117 5.31 18.55 21.08
CA GLU A 117 4.91 19.54 20.07
C GLU A 117 5.75 19.45 18.78
N ALA A 118 7.01 18.99 18.88
CA ALA A 118 7.88 18.81 17.72
C ALA A 118 7.42 17.68 16.78
N ASP A 119 6.60 16.74 17.28
CA ASP A 119 6.01 15.67 16.48
C ASP A 119 4.73 16.12 15.73
N LEU A 120 4.23 17.33 16.00
CA LEU A 120 2.97 17.81 15.44
C LEU A 120 3.11 18.20 13.96
N MET A 121 2.28 17.59 13.12
CA MET A 121 2.11 17.95 11.72
C MET A 121 1.16 19.14 11.60
N LYS A 122 1.16 19.76 10.40
CA LYS A 122 0.23 20.84 10.06
C LYS A 122 -1.22 20.36 10.20
N HIS A 123 -1.53 19.19 9.65
CA HIS A 123 -2.85 18.56 9.77
C HIS A 123 -2.88 17.54 10.91
N SER A 124 -3.06 18.04 12.15
CA SER A 124 -3.12 17.24 13.37
C SER A 124 -4.33 17.62 14.23
N PRO A 125 -5.57 17.44 13.72
CA PRO A 125 -6.80 17.93 14.36
C PRO A 125 -7.13 17.25 15.69
N VAL A 126 -6.58 16.06 15.94
CA VAL A 126 -6.81 15.29 17.17
C VAL A 126 -5.56 15.32 18.04
N THR A 127 -4.41 14.89 17.52
CA THR A 127 -3.18 14.70 18.31
C THR A 127 -2.69 15.98 18.97
N ARG A 128 -2.87 17.15 18.35
CA ARG A 128 -2.51 18.44 18.95
C ARG A 128 -3.17 18.70 20.30
N LYS A 129 -4.35 18.11 20.56
CA LYS A 129 -5.11 18.29 21.82
C LYS A 129 -4.60 17.42 22.96
N HIS A 130 -3.67 16.50 22.69
CA HIS A 130 -3.28 15.44 23.61
C HIS A 130 -1.77 15.36 23.84
N VAL A 131 -1.00 16.41 23.50
CA VAL A 131 0.46 16.45 23.73
C VAL A 131 0.80 16.21 25.21
N ALA A 132 0.06 16.83 26.13
CA ALA A 132 0.32 16.70 27.56
C ALA A 132 -0.01 15.30 28.14
N THR A 133 -0.97 14.59 27.55
CA THR A 133 -1.47 13.32 28.08
C THR A 133 -0.97 12.09 27.33
N GLY A 134 -0.47 12.28 26.10
CA GLY A 134 -0.35 11.21 25.13
C GLY A 134 -1.72 10.70 24.66
N MET A 135 -1.69 9.68 23.80
CA MET A 135 -2.87 9.00 23.28
C MET A 135 -2.64 7.49 23.27
N THR A 136 -3.68 6.70 23.49
CA THR A 136 -3.60 5.25 23.29
C THR A 136 -3.45 4.91 21.81
N ILE A 137 -2.87 3.76 21.49
CA ILE A 137 -2.82 3.23 20.12
C ILE A 137 -4.22 3.20 19.48
N ARG A 138 -5.27 2.86 20.24
CA ARG A 138 -6.67 2.94 19.80
C ARG A 138 -7.03 4.33 19.31
N GLN A 139 -6.71 5.35 20.10
CA GLN A 139 -7.00 6.74 19.77
C GLN A 139 -6.15 7.22 18.58
N LEU A 140 -4.91 6.75 18.45
CA LEU A 140 -4.07 7.03 17.28
C LEU A 140 -4.63 6.41 16.00
N CYS A 141 -5.08 5.14 16.06
CA CYS A 141 -5.79 4.51 14.93
C CYS A 141 -7.05 5.28 14.54
N ASP A 142 -7.87 5.68 15.52
CA ASP A 142 -9.09 6.48 15.27
C ASP A 142 -8.75 7.84 14.63
N ALA A 143 -7.76 8.56 15.15
CA ALA A 143 -7.29 9.83 14.63
C ALA A 143 -6.74 9.72 13.18
N ALA A 144 -5.89 8.73 12.94
CA ALA A 144 -5.26 8.51 11.64
C ALA A 144 -6.26 8.07 10.56
N ILE A 145 -7.23 7.24 10.90
CA ILE A 145 -8.21 6.73 9.93
C ILE A 145 -9.32 7.76 9.70
N ARG A 146 -10.03 8.17 10.76
CA ARG A 146 -11.27 8.95 10.61
C ARG A 146 -11.03 10.41 10.28
N PHE A 147 -9.92 10.98 10.75
CA PHE A 147 -9.61 12.40 10.59
C PHE A 147 -8.36 12.63 9.72
N SER A 148 -7.70 11.55 9.28
CA SER A 148 -6.48 11.60 8.49
C SER A 148 -5.33 12.35 9.19
N ASP A 149 -5.32 12.38 10.52
CA ASP A 149 -4.34 13.08 11.35
C ASP A 149 -2.91 12.64 10.99
N GLY A 150 -2.06 13.60 10.59
CA GLY A 150 -0.72 13.35 10.08
C GLY A 150 0.23 12.88 11.16
N THR A 151 0.18 13.48 12.35
CA THR A 151 0.98 13.03 13.50
C THR A 151 0.58 11.62 13.91
N ALA A 152 -0.72 11.32 13.99
CA ALA A 152 -1.17 9.97 14.31
C ALA A 152 -0.65 8.94 13.28
N GLY A 153 -0.64 9.28 11.99
CA GLY A 153 -0.03 8.47 10.95
C GLY A 153 1.47 8.20 11.19
N ASN A 154 2.24 9.24 11.49
CA ASN A 154 3.68 9.10 11.79
C ASN A 154 3.94 8.28 13.07
N LEU A 155 3.11 8.47 14.11
CA LEU A 155 3.23 7.70 15.35
C LEU A 155 2.94 6.22 15.11
N LEU A 156 1.89 5.86 14.35
CA LEU A 156 1.63 4.46 13.99
C LEU A 156 2.76 3.83 13.16
N LEU A 157 3.39 4.61 12.26
CA LEU A 157 4.58 4.15 11.54
C LEU A 157 5.74 3.89 12.50
N ARG A 158 5.96 4.78 13.48
CA ARG A 158 7.00 4.60 14.49
C ARG A 158 6.79 3.30 15.27
N GLU A 159 5.55 2.97 15.63
CA GLU A 159 5.22 1.73 16.35
C GLU A 159 5.55 0.46 15.53
N ILE A 160 5.39 0.49 14.21
CA ILE A 160 5.77 -0.65 13.37
C ILE A 160 7.25 -0.66 13.00
N GLY A 161 8.01 0.41 13.25
CA GLY A 161 9.44 0.53 12.93
C GLY A 161 9.76 1.38 11.68
N GLY A 162 8.78 2.11 11.15
CA GLY A 162 8.95 3.10 10.09
C GLY A 162 8.43 2.68 8.69
N PRO A 163 8.68 3.50 7.66
CA PRO A 163 8.18 3.29 6.29
C PRO A 163 8.53 1.92 5.68
N GLY A 164 9.76 1.44 5.92
CA GLY A 164 10.21 0.14 5.42
C GLY A 164 9.37 -1.03 5.96
N GLU A 165 8.89 -0.91 7.20
CA GLU A 165 8.06 -1.94 7.86
C GLU A 165 6.62 -1.95 7.33
N LEU A 166 6.09 -0.80 6.88
CA LEU A 166 4.85 -0.79 6.10
C LEU A 166 5.03 -1.55 4.78
N THR A 167 6.14 -1.29 4.09
CA THR A 167 6.47 -2.01 2.85
C THR A 167 6.59 -3.52 3.13
N ALA A 168 7.33 -3.91 4.17
CA ALA A 168 7.45 -5.32 4.56
C ALA A 168 6.10 -5.96 4.93
N PHE A 169 5.22 -5.23 5.62
CA PHE A 169 3.86 -5.69 5.91
C PHE A 169 3.08 -5.98 4.63
N THR A 170 3.07 -5.06 3.65
CA THR A 170 2.40 -5.29 2.36
C THR A 170 3.02 -6.47 1.58
N ARG A 171 4.34 -6.67 1.65
CA ARG A 171 5.01 -7.87 1.10
C ARG A 171 4.51 -9.15 1.76
N GLY A 172 4.28 -9.15 3.07
CA GLY A 172 3.65 -10.26 3.80
C GLY A 172 2.21 -10.53 3.35
N LEU A 173 1.51 -9.53 2.83
CA LEU A 173 0.22 -9.68 2.17
C LEU A 173 0.37 -10.12 0.69
N GLY A 174 1.57 -10.37 0.18
CA GLY A 174 1.82 -10.74 -1.21
C GLY A 174 1.79 -9.58 -2.21
N ASP A 175 1.75 -8.33 -1.74
CA ASP A 175 1.90 -7.15 -2.60
C ASP A 175 3.38 -6.92 -2.91
N THR A 176 3.75 -6.94 -4.19
CA THR A 176 5.12 -6.67 -4.69
C THR A 176 5.31 -5.26 -5.26
N VAL A 177 4.27 -4.44 -5.26
CA VAL A 177 4.16 -3.13 -5.91
C VAL A 177 4.29 -1.99 -4.89
N THR A 178 3.54 -2.02 -3.79
CA THR A 178 3.53 -0.89 -2.82
C THR A 178 4.92 -0.67 -2.25
N ARG A 179 5.35 0.60 -2.20
CA ARG A 179 6.58 1.01 -1.53
C ARG A 179 6.36 2.30 -0.77
N MET A 180 6.80 2.32 0.48
CA MET A 180 6.79 3.50 1.33
C MET A 180 8.22 3.83 1.75
N ASP A 181 8.60 5.08 1.56
CA ASP A 181 9.98 5.54 1.71
C ASP A 181 10.07 6.70 2.71
N ARG A 182 8.99 7.46 2.90
CA ARG A 182 8.97 8.69 3.71
C ARG A 182 7.78 8.71 4.67
N ILE A 183 7.81 9.67 5.59
CA ILE A 183 6.73 9.96 6.54
C ILE A 183 6.00 11.26 6.18
N GLU A 184 4.93 11.61 6.89
CA GLU A 184 4.29 12.92 6.76
C GLU A 184 5.27 14.04 7.16
N PRO A 185 5.28 15.19 6.44
CA PRO A 185 4.41 15.52 5.30
C PRO A 185 4.97 15.09 3.94
N ALA A 186 6.24 14.68 3.85
CA ALA A 186 6.93 14.45 2.57
C ALA A 186 6.28 13.36 1.69
N ILE A 187 5.52 12.45 2.30
CA ILE A 187 4.71 11.44 1.60
C ILE A 187 3.62 12.02 0.68
N THR A 188 3.28 13.30 0.83
CA THR A 188 2.24 13.97 0.05
C THR A 188 2.76 14.71 -1.19
N GLU A 189 4.08 14.75 -1.42
CA GLU A 189 4.71 15.46 -2.54
C GLU A 189 4.29 14.93 -3.92
N ALA A 190 4.00 13.63 -4.04
CA ALA A 190 3.41 13.01 -5.23
C ALA A 190 4.03 13.38 -6.60
N THR A 191 5.33 13.69 -6.63
CA THR A 191 6.04 14.14 -7.84
C THR A 191 5.87 13.12 -8.98
N PRO A 192 5.38 13.53 -10.17
CA PRO A 192 5.21 12.64 -11.30
C PRO A 192 6.50 11.91 -11.66
N GLY A 193 6.43 10.58 -11.75
CA GLY A 193 7.57 9.71 -12.06
C GLY A 193 8.45 9.33 -10.87
N ASP A 194 8.27 9.94 -9.69
CA ASP A 194 8.93 9.50 -8.47
C ASP A 194 8.29 8.18 -7.98
N PRO A 195 9.04 7.07 -7.87
CA PRO A 195 8.46 5.81 -7.42
C PRO A 195 8.22 5.78 -5.91
N ARG A 196 8.79 6.70 -5.12
CA ARG A 196 8.66 6.69 -3.66
C ARG A 196 7.22 6.92 -3.22
N ASP A 197 6.79 6.21 -2.19
CA ASP A 197 5.44 6.35 -1.61
C ASP A 197 4.29 6.09 -2.61
N THR A 198 4.52 5.12 -3.51
CA THR A 198 3.56 4.73 -4.55
C THR A 198 3.10 3.28 -4.44
N THR A 199 1.92 3.04 -4.98
CA THR A 199 1.28 1.72 -5.18
C THR A 199 0.53 1.73 -6.52
N SER A 200 -0.19 0.66 -6.84
CA SER A 200 -1.20 0.65 -7.91
C SER A 200 -2.61 0.47 -7.33
N PRO A 201 -3.67 0.90 -8.04
CA PRO A 201 -5.04 0.65 -7.60
C PRO A 201 -5.31 -0.82 -7.26
N ARG A 202 -4.79 -1.75 -8.08
CA ARG A 202 -4.94 -3.19 -7.86
C ARG A 202 -4.23 -3.69 -6.61
N ALA A 203 -2.97 -3.30 -6.42
CA ALA A 203 -2.17 -3.72 -5.28
C ALA A 203 -2.81 -3.25 -3.97
N PHE A 204 -3.08 -1.95 -3.87
CA PHE A 204 -3.64 -1.37 -2.65
C PHE A 204 -5.07 -1.80 -2.37
N GLY A 205 -5.91 -1.91 -3.41
CA GLY A 205 -7.24 -2.48 -3.25
C GLY A 205 -7.17 -3.91 -2.69
N THR A 206 -6.24 -4.72 -3.20
CA THR A 206 -6.06 -6.11 -2.73
C THR A 206 -5.59 -6.17 -1.28
N ASP A 207 -4.68 -5.30 -0.86
CA ASP A 207 -4.26 -5.19 0.54
C ASP A 207 -5.43 -4.84 1.46
N TYR A 208 -6.22 -3.81 1.08
CA TYR A 208 -7.40 -3.41 1.82
C TYR A 208 -8.44 -4.54 1.91
N ARG A 209 -8.67 -5.29 0.84
CA ARG A 209 -9.51 -6.49 0.89
C ARG A 209 -8.97 -7.50 1.91
N LYS A 210 -7.67 -7.76 1.93
CA LYS A 210 -7.06 -8.74 2.85
C LYS A 210 -7.22 -8.35 4.31
N VAL A 211 -7.02 -7.07 4.65
CA VAL A 211 -7.09 -6.60 6.05
C VAL A 211 -8.52 -6.31 6.53
N VAL A 212 -9.46 -6.00 5.62
CA VAL A 212 -10.86 -5.67 5.98
C VAL A 212 -11.81 -6.86 5.84
N LEU A 213 -11.61 -7.73 4.86
CA LEU A 213 -12.47 -8.88 4.57
C LEU A 213 -11.79 -10.23 4.80
N GLY A 214 -10.50 -10.31 4.53
CA GLY A 214 -9.72 -11.55 4.63
C GLY A 214 -9.33 -11.94 6.06
N ASP A 215 -8.34 -12.82 6.13
CA ASP A 215 -7.81 -13.44 7.35
C ASP A 215 -6.44 -12.88 7.77
N ALA A 216 -5.95 -11.83 7.10
CA ALA A 216 -4.69 -11.15 7.46
C ALA A 216 -4.71 -10.57 8.88
N LEU A 217 -5.89 -10.35 9.45
CA LEU A 217 -6.08 -9.98 10.86
C LEU A 217 -7.03 -10.98 11.51
N ALA A 218 -6.82 -11.26 12.81
CA ALA A 218 -7.80 -11.96 13.63
C ALA A 218 -9.15 -11.21 13.63
N ALA A 219 -10.26 -11.94 13.85
CA ALA A 219 -11.61 -11.41 13.64
C ALA A 219 -11.94 -10.15 14.46
N ASP A 220 -11.47 -10.09 15.71
CA ASP A 220 -11.63 -8.96 16.63
C ASP A 220 -10.86 -7.71 16.16
N LYS A 221 -9.62 -7.89 15.72
CA LYS A 221 -8.77 -6.84 15.15
C LYS A 221 -9.31 -6.33 13.81
N ARG A 222 -9.81 -7.24 12.97
CA ARG A 222 -10.46 -6.89 11.70
C ARG A 222 -11.74 -6.09 11.93
N ALA A 223 -12.55 -6.49 12.92
CA ALA A 223 -13.75 -5.75 13.30
C ALA A 223 -13.41 -4.34 13.83
N PHE A 224 -12.35 -4.22 14.64
CA PHE A 224 -11.85 -2.92 15.10
C PHE A 224 -11.40 -2.02 13.95
N LEU A 225 -10.58 -2.52 13.01
CA LEU A 225 -10.14 -1.75 11.84
C LEU A 225 -11.33 -1.32 10.97
N ARG A 226 -12.25 -2.25 10.71
CA ARG A 226 -13.44 -2.01 9.89
C ARG A 226 -14.33 -0.92 10.50
N ASP A 227 -14.63 -0.98 11.79
CA ASP A 227 -15.42 0.04 12.48
C ASP A 227 -14.84 1.45 12.32
N LEU A 228 -13.52 1.60 12.45
CA LEU A 228 -12.86 2.89 12.24
C LEU A 228 -13.03 3.41 10.81
N MET A 229 -12.87 2.53 9.81
CA MET A 229 -13.02 2.87 8.41
C MET A 229 -14.48 3.16 8.03
N GLU A 230 -15.44 2.45 8.62
CA GLU A 230 -16.88 2.71 8.42
C GLU A 230 -17.28 4.11 8.93
N ARG A 231 -16.65 4.56 10.01
CA ARG A 231 -16.86 5.88 10.64
C ARG A 231 -15.89 6.95 10.16
N ASN A 232 -15.23 6.75 9.00
CA ASN A 232 -14.33 7.74 8.42
C ASN A 232 -15.07 9.04 8.06
N MET A 233 -14.50 10.19 8.45
CA MET A 233 -15.14 11.50 8.28
C MET A 233 -14.67 12.24 7.02
N THR A 234 -13.68 11.68 6.30
CA THR A 234 -13.03 12.37 5.17
C THR A 234 -13.56 11.97 3.78
N GLY A 235 -14.30 10.87 3.68
CA GLY A 235 -14.72 10.26 2.40
C GLY A 235 -16.07 10.72 1.85
N ALA A 236 -16.80 11.61 2.53
CA ALA A 236 -18.20 11.92 2.21
C ALA A 236 -18.45 12.39 0.76
N ARG A 237 -17.46 13.02 0.13
CA ARG A 237 -17.55 13.55 -1.26
C ARG A 237 -16.85 12.67 -2.30
N ARG A 238 -16.44 11.45 -1.95
CA ARG A 238 -15.70 10.51 -2.82
C ARG A 238 -16.53 9.26 -3.08
N ILE A 239 -16.02 8.05 -2.79
CA ILE A 239 -16.77 6.81 -3.05
C ILE A 239 -18.13 6.83 -2.36
N ARG A 240 -18.20 7.32 -1.12
CA ARG A 240 -19.46 7.43 -0.36
C ARG A 240 -20.54 8.28 -1.06
N ALA A 241 -20.15 9.27 -1.87
CA ALA A 241 -21.12 10.11 -2.57
C ALA A 241 -21.86 9.37 -3.69
N ALA A 242 -21.28 8.26 -4.18
CA ALA A 242 -21.81 7.48 -5.28
C ALA A 242 -22.52 6.19 -4.84
N VAL A 243 -22.42 5.85 -3.55
CA VAL A 243 -22.98 4.61 -3.01
C VAL A 243 -24.45 4.81 -2.61
N PRO A 244 -25.37 3.90 -3.01
CA PRO A 244 -26.79 3.99 -2.66
C PRO A 244 -27.04 4.07 -1.15
N ARG A 245 -28.14 4.74 -0.77
CA ARG A 245 -28.55 4.78 0.64
C ARG A 245 -28.77 3.37 1.20
N GLY A 246 -28.36 3.18 2.45
CA GLY A 246 -28.48 1.91 3.17
C GLY A 246 -27.31 0.94 2.95
N TRP A 247 -26.40 1.25 2.03
CA TRP A 247 -25.15 0.51 1.88
C TRP A 247 -24.12 1.02 2.89
N THR A 248 -23.28 0.12 3.38
CA THR A 248 -22.18 0.46 4.30
C THR A 248 -20.90 0.65 3.50
N VAL A 249 -20.10 1.67 3.84
CA VAL A 249 -18.80 1.94 3.22
C VAL A 249 -17.75 2.01 4.31
N ALA A 250 -16.68 1.24 4.18
CA ALA A 250 -15.46 1.37 4.96
C ALA A 250 -14.36 1.88 4.04
N ASP A 251 -13.93 3.13 4.20
CA ASP A 251 -12.97 3.78 3.29
C ASP A 251 -11.79 4.43 4.00
N LYS A 252 -10.73 4.67 3.22
CA LYS A 252 -9.67 5.61 3.58
C LYS A 252 -9.30 6.46 2.37
N THR A 253 -9.31 7.77 2.61
CA THR A 253 -8.93 8.79 1.63
C THR A 253 -7.44 9.13 1.63
N GLY A 254 -6.94 9.64 0.50
CA GLY A 254 -5.63 10.27 0.37
C GLY A 254 -5.70 11.53 -0.49
N THR A 255 -4.95 12.56 -0.09
CA THR A 255 -4.81 13.80 -0.86
C THR A 255 -3.34 14.24 -0.79
N GLY A 256 -2.82 14.79 -1.87
CA GLY A 256 -1.46 15.33 -1.94
C GLY A 256 -1.33 16.39 -3.02
N ASP A 257 -0.08 16.78 -3.29
CA ASP A 257 0.29 17.67 -4.39
C ASP A 257 -0.11 17.04 -5.74
N TYR A 258 0.04 17.81 -6.82
CA TYR A 258 -0.31 17.42 -8.18
C TYR A 258 -1.78 17.02 -8.31
N GLY A 259 -2.67 17.70 -7.58
CA GLY A 259 -4.09 17.37 -7.56
C GLY A 259 -4.39 15.91 -7.19
N THR A 260 -3.50 15.24 -6.44
CA THR A 260 -3.63 13.82 -6.12
C THR A 260 -4.85 13.59 -5.23
N LEU A 261 -5.74 12.69 -5.66
CA LEU A 261 -6.92 12.26 -4.91
C LEU A 261 -7.11 10.76 -5.01
N ASN A 262 -7.18 10.11 -3.85
CA ASN A 262 -7.34 8.66 -3.77
C ASN A 262 -8.46 8.30 -2.79
N ASP A 263 -9.20 7.25 -3.07
CA ASP A 263 -10.12 6.65 -2.10
C ASP A 263 -10.16 5.15 -2.30
N ILE A 264 -9.94 4.39 -1.22
CA ILE A 264 -9.96 2.94 -1.23
C ILE A 264 -11.02 2.49 -0.25
N ALA A 265 -11.97 1.69 -0.72
CA ALA A 265 -13.12 1.29 0.06
C ALA A 265 -13.49 -0.18 -0.12
N VAL A 266 -14.03 -0.75 0.96
CA VAL A 266 -14.89 -1.93 0.91
C VAL A 266 -16.33 -1.46 1.12
N VAL A 267 -17.23 -1.93 0.27
CA VAL A 267 -18.63 -1.49 0.22
C VAL A 267 -19.54 -2.71 0.37
N TRP A 268 -20.48 -2.65 1.32
CA TRP A 268 -21.48 -3.68 1.55
C TRP A 268 -22.85 -3.20 1.06
N PRO A 269 -23.43 -3.88 0.06
CA PRO A 269 -24.81 -3.62 -0.34
C PRO A 269 -25.81 -3.83 0.80
N ALA A 270 -26.96 -3.15 0.75
CA ALA A 270 -28.02 -3.25 1.77
C ALA A 270 -28.71 -4.65 1.83
N LYS A 271 -28.52 -5.48 0.80
CA LYS A 271 -28.96 -6.88 0.75
C LYS A 271 -27.76 -7.75 1.10
N SER A 272 -27.95 -8.99 1.54
CA SER A 272 -26.86 -9.96 1.86
C SER A 272 -25.95 -10.35 0.68
N ALA A 273 -25.87 -9.50 -0.35
CA ALA A 273 -24.93 -9.59 -1.43
C ALA A 273 -23.49 -9.48 -0.92
N PRO A 274 -22.54 -10.19 -1.56
CA PRO A 274 -21.13 -10.08 -1.23
C PRO A 274 -20.59 -8.65 -1.39
N PRO A 275 -19.60 -8.24 -0.58
CA PRO A 275 -19.02 -6.90 -0.65
C PRO A 275 -18.35 -6.59 -1.99
N LEU A 276 -18.23 -5.31 -2.32
CA LEU A 276 -17.38 -4.79 -3.37
C LEU A 276 -16.09 -4.24 -2.78
N LEU A 277 -14.96 -4.48 -3.45
CA LEU A 277 -13.74 -3.71 -3.26
C LEU A 277 -13.68 -2.64 -4.35
N ILE A 278 -13.42 -1.39 -3.98
CA ILE A 278 -13.28 -0.27 -4.91
C ILE A 278 -12.01 0.52 -4.55
N SER A 279 -11.06 0.61 -5.47
CA SER A 279 -9.80 1.31 -5.31
C SER A 279 -9.63 2.32 -6.45
N ILE A 280 -9.68 3.61 -6.11
CA ILE A 280 -9.63 4.71 -7.08
C ILE A 280 -8.49 5.65 -6.69
N MET A 281 -7.60 5.91 -7.63
CA MET A 281 -6.45 6.79 -7.44
C MET A 281 -6.36 7.77 -8.60
N SER A 282 -5.95 9.01 -8.35
CA SER A 282 -5.84 10.01 -9.41
C SER A 282 -4.73 11.01 -9.13
N SER A 283 -4.22 11.63 -10.20
CA SER A 283 -3.21 12.69 -10.13
C SER A 283 -3.26 13.56 -11.39
N LYS A 284 -2.65 14.74 -11.32
CA LYS A 284 -2.50 15.69 -12.42
C LYS A 284 -1.00 15.93 -12.71
N SER A 285 -0.70 16.72 -13.73
CA SER A 285 0.68 17.03 -14.14
C SER A 285 1.26 18.27 -13.46
N THR A 286 0.44 19.23 -13.05
CA THR A 286 0.88 20.50 -12.44
C THR A 286 0.86 20.39 -10.92
N LYS A 287 1.96 20.78 -10.25
CA LYS A 287 2.15 20.63 -8.80
C LYS A 287 1.03 21.24 -7.97
N ASP A 288 0.65 22.48 -8.22
CA ASP A 288 -0.38 23.18 -7.46
C ASP A 288 -1.78 23.03 -8.08
N ALA A 289 -1.99 22.02 -8.94
CA ALA A 289 -3.27 21.79 -9.57
C ALA A 289 -4.37 21.56 -8.53
N ALA A 290 -5.47 22.28 -8.67
CA ALA A 290 -6.67 22.03 -7.88
C ALA A 290 -7.21 20.62 -8.20
N TYR A 291 -7.59 19.92 -7.13
CA TYR A 291 -8.27 18.64 -7.23
C TYR A 291 -9.79 18.80 -7.23
N ASP A 292 -10.51 17.83 -7.78
CA ASP A 292 -11.96 17.77 -7.75
C ASP A 292 -12.42 16.39 -7.24
N GLN A 293 -13.11 16.37 -6.11
CA GLN A 293 -13.57 15.11 -5.51
C GLN A 293 -14.67 14.43 -6.33
N THR A 294 -15.38 15.18 -7.19
CA THR A 294 -16.41 14.62 -8.08
C THR A 294 -15.82 13.64 -9.10
N LEU A 295 -14.52 13.73 -9.44
CA LEU A 295 -13.83 12.70 -10.23
C LEU A 295 -13.94 11.31 -9.57
N ILE A 296 -13.68 11.24 -8.27
CA ILE A 296 -13.72 9.97 -7.53
C ILE A 296 -15.16 9.48 -7.40
N ALA A 297 -16.11 10.39 -7.15
CA ALA A 297 -17.52 10.05 -7.09
C ALA A 297 -18.07 9.53 -8.43
N ASP A 298 -17.77 10.19 -9.55
CA ASP A 298 -18.21 9.76 -10.89
C ASP A 298 -17.63 8.38 -11.25
N ALA A 299 -16.35 8.14 -10.95
CA ALA A 299 -15.72 6.84 -11.17
C ALA A 299 -16.33 5.75 -10.29
N ALA A 300 -16.62 6.06 -9.03
CA ALA A 300 -17.28 5.14 -8.10
C ALA A 300 -18.72 4.83 -8.53
N ALA A 301 -19.48 5.81 -9.03
CA ALA A 301 -20.84 5.62 -9.53
C ALA A 301 -20.85 4.62 -10.69
N TYR A 302 -19.92 4.78 -11.64
CA TYR A 302 -19.75 3.82 -12.72
C TYR A 302 -19.46 2.40 -12.22
N VAL A 303 -18.57 2.26 -11.24
CA VAL A 303 -18.23 0.96 -10.64
C VAL A 303 -19.44 0.33 -9.95
N VAL A 304 -20.17 1.11 -9.15
CA VAL A 304 -21.36 0.63 -8.42
C VAL A 304 -22.46 0.22 -9.40
N ASP A 305 -22.72 0.98 -10.45
CA ASP A 305 -23.71 0.62 -11.47
C ASP A 305 -23.33 -0.66 -12.25
N THR A 306 -22.02 -0.94 -12.36
CA THR A 306 -21.51 -2.08 -13.14
C THR A 306 -21.44 -3.37 -12.31
N LEU A 307 -21.08 -3.27 -11.02
CA LEU A 307 -20.78 -4.42 -10.16
C LEU A 307 -21.77 -4.62 -9.00
N GLY A 308 -22.58 -3.61 -8.69
CA GLY A 308 -23.43 -3.51 -7.50
C GLY A 308 -24.84 -4.09 -7.63
#